data_AF-A0A8T3Z5G9-F1
#
_entry.id   AF-A0A8T3Z5G9-F1
#
_cell.length_a   1.000
_cell.length_b   1.000
_cell.length_c   1.000
_cell.angle_alpha   90.00
_cell.angle_beta   90.00
_cell.angle_gamma   90.00
#
_symmetry.space_group_name_H-M   'P 1'
#
loop_
_entity.id
_entity.type
_entity.pdbx_description
1 polymer ?
#
loop_
_entity_poly.entity_id
_entity_poly.type
_entity_poly.pdbx_seq_one_letter_code
_entity_poly.pdbx_strand_id
1 'polypeptide(L)'
;MSSKNRYSRKISAKEAKNNFIFILKNNLSFFPQLGEVFVLKEDDSSCEVKVESYPCTCRGPELPHEHYFIKWEGLKTGDKLEIEKPTSKNYEYHLKIVKSKDDIPK
;
A
#
# COMPACT_ATOMS: atom_id res chain seq x y z
N MET A 1 16.88 -16.57 2.75
CA MET A 1 15.43 -16.36 2.65
C MET A 1 15.21 -15.19 1.72
N SER A 2 14.60 -15.38 0.55
CA SER A 2 14.43 -14.32 -0.45
C SER A 2 13.46 -13.28 0.08
N SER A 3 13.99 -12.24 0.71
CA SER A 3 13.27 -10.99 0.94
C SER A 3 12.79 -10.52 -0.41
N LYS A 4 11.50 -10.74 -0.72
CA LYS A 4 10.92 -10.20 -1.94
C LYS A 4 11.01 -8.69 -1.79
N ASN A 5 11.88 -8.05 -2.57
CA ASN A 5 11.99 -6.59 -2.64
C ASN A 5 10.78 -5.95 -3.31
N ARG A 6 9.70 -6.71 -3.52
CA ARG A 6 8.46 -6.27 -4.13
C ARG A 6 7.27 -6.71 -3.30
N TYR A 7 6.43 -5.74 -2.96
CA TYR A 7 5.09 -5.90 -2.44
C TYR A 7 4.11 -5.74 -3.60
N SER A 8 3.12 -6.60 -3.73
CA SER A 8 2.10 -6.46 -4.76
C SER A 8 0.74 -6.87 -4.26
N ARG A 9 -0.30 -6.11 -4.62
CA ARG A 9 -1.69 -6.44 -4.31
C ARG A 9 -2.64 -5.86 -5.35
N LYS A 10 -3.88 -6.34 -5.34
CA LYS A 10 -4.98 -5.73 -6.08
C LYS A 10 -5.70 -4.75 -5.18
N ILE A 11 -6.00 -3.57 -5.71
CA ILE A 11 -6.78 -2.54 -5.03
C ILE A 11 -8.25 -2.99 -4.96
N SER A 12 -8.77 -3.04 -3.74
CA SER A 12 -10.16 -3.35 -3.44
C SER A 12 -11.04 -2.10 -3.57
N ALA A 13 -12.34 -2.29 -3.75
CA ALA A 13 -13.29 -1.18 -3.82
C ALA A 13 -13.24 -0.25 -2.60
N LYS A 14 -12.95 -0.80 -1.42
CA LYS A 14 -12.80 -0.04 -0.18
C LYS A 14 -11.57 0.87 -0.21
N GLU A 15 -10.45 0.38 -0.72
CA GLU A 15 -9.19 1.15 -0.83
C GLU A 15 -9.36 2.32 -1.80
N ALA A 16 -9.89 2.04 -2.99
CA ALA A 16 -10.17 3.06 -4.00
C ALA A 16 -11.16 4.12 -3.51
N LYS A 17 -12.21 3.72 -2.79
CA LYS A 17 -13.23 4.66 -2.27
C LYS A 17 -12.69 5.58 -1.17
N ASN A 18 -11.72 5.13 -0.40
CA ASN A 18 -11.24 5.82 0.80
C ASN A 18 -9.81 6.37 0.66
N ASN A 19 -9.23 6.31 -0.55
CA ASN A 19 -7.88 6.81 -0.85
C ASN A 19 -6.80 6.27 0.11
N PHE A 20 -6.80 4.95 0.32
CA PHE A 20 -5.74 4.30 1.08
C PHE A 20 -5.33 2.96 0.46
N ILE A 21 -4.05 2.64 0.62
CA ILE A 21 -3.48 1.32 0.37
C ILE A 21 -3.52 0.55 1.68
N PHE A 22 -4.24 -0.56 1.71
CA PHE A 22 -4.29 -1.42 2.89
C PHE A 22 -3.01 -2.25 2.99
N ILE A 23 -2.51 -2.49 4.20
CA ILE A 23 -1.32 -3.31 4.44
C ILE A 23 -1.71 -4.41 5.43
N LEU A 24 -1.38 -5.66 5.05
CA LEU A 24 -1.54 -6.80 5.93
C LEU A 24 -0.40 -6.82 6.95
N LYS A 25 -0.68 -7.24 8.19
CA LYS A 25 0.31 -7.37 9.27
C LYS A 25 1.56 -8.13 8.85
N ASN A 26 1.41 -9.23 8.10
CA ASN A 26 2.52 -10.05 7.62
C ASN A 26 3.43 -9.34 6.60
N ASN A 27 2.95 -8.24 6.00
CA ASN A 27 3.70 -7.42 5.05
C ASN A 27 4.25 -6.13 5.69
N LEU A 28 4.04 -5.88 6.98
CA LEU A 28 4.57 -4.68 7.64
C LEU A 28 6.09 -4.61 7.61
N SER A 29 6.78 -5.75 7.78
CA SER A 29 8.25 -5.82 7.74
C SER A 29 8.85 -5.41 6.38
N PHE A 30 8.01 -5.29 5.33
CA PHE A 30 8.43 -4.76 4.04
C PHE A 30 8.65 -3.23 4.10
N PHE A 31 7.79 -2.54 4.86
CA PHE A 31 7.75 -1.09 4.96
C PHE A 31 8.66 -0.58 6.09
N PRO A 32 8.88 0.74 6.17
CA PRO A 32 9.49 1.39 7.32
C PRO A 32 8.66 1.17 8.59
N GLN A 33 9.22 1.57 9.74
CA GLN A 33 8.51 1.40 11.00
C GLN A 33 7.17 2.17 11.00
N LEU A 34 6.18 1.68 11.75
CA LEU A 34 4.89 2.35 11.84
C LEU A 34 5.05 3.79 12.33
N GLY A 35 4.44 4.74 11.60
CA GLY A 35 4.56 6.17 11.85
C GLY A 35 5.81 6.83 11.23
N GLU A 36 6.77 6.05 10.72
CA GLU A 36 7.95 6.57 10.04
C GLU A 36 7.60 7.08 8.64
N VAL A 37 8.07 8.29 8.32
CA VAL A 37 7.82 8.95 7.05
C VAL A 37 8.82 8.46 6.02
N PHE A 38 8.31 8.14 4.83
CA PHE A 38 9.10 7.71 3.69
C PHE A 38 8.52 8.27 2.40
N VAL A 39 9.33 8.32 1.36
CA VAL A 39 8.91 8.81 0.04
C VAL A 39 8.35 7.63 -0.74
N LEU A 40 7.13 7.76 -1.24
CA LEU A 40 6.54 6.84 -2.20
C LEU A 40 6.44 7.55 -3.55
N LYS A 41 7.13 7.00 -4.54
CA LYS A 41 7.28 7.57 -5.87
C LYS A 41 6.55 6.76 -6.91
N GLU A 42 5.50 7.34 -7.48
CA GLU A 42 4.86 6.92 -8.73
C GLU A 42 5.59 7.54 -9.92
N ASP A 43 5.49 6.95 -11.12
CA ASP A 43 6.26 7.34 -12.33
C ASP A 43 6.44 8.86 -12.52
N ASP A 44 5.39 9.66 -12.28
CA ASP A 44 5.39 11.12 -12.45
C ASP A 44 5.25 11.91 -11.13
N SER A 45 5.16 11.24 -9.98
CA SER A 45 4.82 11.90 -8.71
C SER A 45 5.52 11.28 -7.51
N SER A 46 6.01 12.09 -6.59
CA SER A 46 6.57 11.63 -5.32
C SER A 46 5.86 12.30 -4.16
N CYS A 47 5.40 11.51 -3.20
CA CYS A 47 4.79 12.03 -1.98
C CYS A 47 5.41 11.42 -0.74
N GLU A 48 5.54 12.23 0.30
CA GLU A 48 5.89 11.75 1.63
C GLU A 48 4.65 11.10 2.27
N VAL A 49 4.81 9.84 2.63
CA VAL A 49 3.76 9.02 3.22
C VAL A 49 4.29 8.28 4.43
N LYS A 50 3.41 7.70 5.21
CA LYS A 50 3.77 6.85 6.36
C LYS A 50 2.79 5.71 6.48
N VAL A 51 3.22 4.62 7.12
CA VAL A 51 2.31 3.56 7.52
C VAL A 51 1.59 4.00 8.79
N GLU A 52 0.26 4.09 8.73
CA GLU A 52 -0.60 4.37 9.87
C GLU A 52 -1.33 3.09 10.29
N SER A 53 -1.72 2.99 11.56
CA SER A 53 -2.67 1.96 12.03
C SER A 53 -3.90 2.56 12.67
N TYR A 54 -4.98 1.79 12.64
CA TYR A 54 -6.14 2.00 13.48
C TYR A 54 -6.65 0.67 14.05
N PRO A 55 -7.18 0.65 15.28
CA PRO A 55 -7.80 -0.54 15.85
C PRO A 55 -9.06 -0.92 15.04
N CYS A 56 -9.20 -2.18 14.61
CA CYS A 56 -10.45 -2.63 14.00
C CYS A 56 -11.54 -2.67 15.07
N THR A 57 -12.69 -2.09 14.78
CA THR A 57 -13.90 -2.19 15.62
C THR A 57 -14.75 -3.42 15.24
N CYS A 58 -14.15 -4.36 14.52
CA CYS A 58 -14.81 -5.43 13.79
C CYS A 58 -15.20 -6.55 14.74
N ARG A 59 -16.44 -7.07 14.69
CA ARG A 59 -16.86 -8.17 15.57
C ARG A 59 -16.41 -9.51 14.98
N GLY A 60 -15.46 -10.18 15.63
CA GLY A 60 -14.97 -11.50 15.22
C GLY A 60 -14.02 -12.14 16.24
N PRO A 61 -13.77 -13.45 16.15
CA PRO A 61 -12.89 -14.18 17.08
C PRO A 61 -11.41 -13.79 16.95
N GLU A 62 -11.03 -13.17 15.83
CA GLU A 62 -9.66 -12.66 15.56
C GLU A 62 -9.41 -11.26 16.15
N LEU A 63 -10.15 -10.87 17.18
CA LEU A 63 -9.93 -9.63 17.92
C LEU A 63 -8.99 -9.85 19.12
N PRO A 64 -8.16 -8.85 19.46
CA PRO A 64 -7.97 -7.57 18.77
C PRO A 64 -7.03 -7.68 17.56
N HIS A 65 -7.39 -7.09 16.41
CA HIS A 65 -6.46 -6.87 15.30
C HIS A 65 -6.43 -5.40 14.87
N GLU A 66 -5.28 -5.00 14.35
CA GLU A 66 -5.04 -3.66 13.82
C GLU A 66 -5.08 -3.68 12.29
N HIS A 67 -5.61 -2.60 11.74
CA HIS A 67 -5.56 -2.33 10.31
C HIS A 67 -4.43 -1.37 10.03
N TYR A 68 -3.56 -1.72 9.08
CA TYR A 68 -2.44 -0.89 8.66
C TYR A 68 -2.73 -0.36 7.27
N PHE A 69 -2.37 0.90 7.01
CA PHE A 69 -2.64 1.53 5.73
C PHE A 69 -1.66 2.67 5.42
N ILE A 70 -1.56 3.01 4.14
CA ILE A 70 -0.89 4.21 3.64
C ILE A 70 -1.95 5.06 2.95
N LYS A 71 -2.00 6.36 3.24
CA LYS A 71 -2.85 7.30 2.48
C LYS A 71 -2.28 7.49 1.09
N TRP A 72 -3.08 7.21 0.06
CA TRP A 72 -2.69 7.38 -1.34
C TRP A 72 -3.94 7.59 -2.19
N GLU A 73 -3.95 8.69 -2.95
CA GLU A 73 -5.07 9.06 -3.80
C GLU A 73 -4.91 8.50 -5.22
N GLY A 74 -5.95 8.58 -6.05
CA GLY A 74 -5.86 8.15 -7.46
C GLY A 74 -5.92 6.63 -7.68
N LEU A 75 -6.22 5.85 -6.64
CA LEU A 75 -6.39 4.40 -6.74
C LEU A 75 -7.73 4.04 -7.41
N LYS A 76 -7.73 3.21 -8.47
CA LYS A 76 -8.98 2.63 -9.01
C LYS A 76 -9.17 1.19 -8.53
N THR A 77 -10.44 0.82 -8.37
CA THR A 77 -10.80 -0.56 -8.01
C THR A 77 -10.31 -1.51 -9.09
N GLY A 78 -9.62 -2.57 -8.67
CA GLY A 78 -9.14 -3.60 -9.57
C GLY A 78 -7.74 -3.34 -10.15
N ASP A 79 -7.19 -2.15 -9.95
CA ASP A 79 -5.79 -1.89 -10.29
C ASP A 79 -4.86 -2.78 -9.48
N LYS A 80 -3.72 -3.12 -10.09
CA LYS A 80 -2.66 -3.87 -9.43
C LYS A 80 -1.57 -2.90 -9.01
N LEU A 81 -1.41 -2.81 -7.70
CA LEU A 81 -0.40 -2.03 -6.99
C LEU A 81 0.85 -2.89 -6.83
N GLU A 82 2.01 -2.38 -7.24
CA GLU A 82 3.30 -3.00 -7.01
C GLU A 82 4.24 -1.95 -6.38
N ILE A 83 4.73 -2.22 -5.17
CA ILE A 83 5.69 -1.36 -4.46
C ILE A 83 7.02 -2.09 -4.42
N GLU A 84 8.08 -1.42 -4.87
CA GLU A 84 9.43 -1.92 -4.84
C GLU A 84 10.23 -1.20 -3.75
N LYS A 85 10.92 -2.00 -2.93
CA LYS A 85 11.80 -1.51 -1.87
C LYS A 85 13.09 -0.99 -2.51
N PRO A 86 13.62 0.14 -2.04
CA PRO A 86 14.91 0.64 -2.52
C PRO A 86 16.01 -0.37 -2.24
N THR A 87 16.95 -0.50 -3.19
CA THR A 87 18.15 -1.33 -3.03
C THR A 87 19.20 -0.64 -2.16
N SER A 88 19.07 0.68 -1.96
CA SER A 88 19.92 1.52 -1.11
C SER A 88 19.19 1.90 0.18
N LYS A 89 19.92 2.37 1.20
CA LYS A 89 19.38 2.76 2.53
C LYS A 89 18.45 3.99 2.51
N ASN A 90 18.05 4.48 1.34
CA ASN A 90 17.13 5.60 1.23
C ASN A 90 15.70 5.12 1.50
N TYR A 91 14.89 5.94 2.15
CA TYR A 91 13.47 5.64 2.42
C TYR A 91 12.60 5.95 1.19
N GLU A 92 13.06 5.60 0.00
CA GLU A 92 12.43 5.94 -1.29
C GLU A 92 11.86 4.68 -1.95
N TYR A 93 10.57 4.46 -1.80
CA TYR A 93 9.86 3.32 -2.36
C TYR A 93 9.29 3.69 -3.73
N HIS A 94 9.35 2.75 -4.67
CA HIS A 94 8.79 2.95 -6.00
C HIS A 94 7.44 2.27 -6.11
N LEU A 95 6.42 3.05 -6.41
CA LEU A 95 5.05 2.61 -6.67
C LEU A 95 4.83 2.48 -8.18
N LYS A 96 4.31 1.33 -8.59
CA LYS A 96 3.81 1.09 -9.94
C LYS A 96 2.37 0.64 -9.87
N ILE A 97 1.49 1.38 -10.55
CA ILE A 97 0.08 1.04 -10.69
C ILE A 97 -0.14 0.46 -12.09
N VAL A 98 -0.41 -0.84 -12.16
CA VAL A 98 -0.83 -1.51 -13.38
C VAL A 98 -2.35 -1.46 -13.44
N LYS A 99 -2.87 -0.60 -14.31
CA LYS A 99 -4.31 -0.39 -14.46
C LYS A 99 -5.04 -1.66 -14.89
N SER A 100 -6.19 -1.95 -14.28
CA SER A 100 -7.05 -3.05 -14.72
C SER A 100 -7.65 -2.75 -16.09
N LYS A 101 -7.86 -3.79 -16.91
CA LYS A 101 -8.33 -3.70 -18.31
C LYS A 101 -9.78 -3.18 -18.49
N ASP A 102 -10.47 -2.79 -17.42
CA ASP A 102 -11.86 -2.31 -17.46
C ASP A 102 -12.02 -0.82 -17.80
N ASP A 103 -10.91 -0.09 -18.04
CA ASP A 103 -10.90 1.34 -18.41
C ASP A 103 -10.51 1.55 -19.89
N ILE A 104 -10.93 0.64 -20.79
CA ILE A 104 -10.94 0.92 -22.24
C ILE A 104 -12.38 1.34 -22.59
N PRO A 105 -12.66 2.62 -22.87
CA PRO A 105 -13.94 3.00 -23.44
C PRO A 105 -14.08 2.25 -24.78
N LYS A 106 -15.18 1.51 -24.94
CA LYS A 106 -15.63 0.99 -26.24
C LYS A 106 -16.01 2.13 -27.17
#